data_AF-A0A534AR84-F1
#
_entry.id   AF-A0A534AR84-F1
#
_cell.length_a   1.000
_cell.length_b   1.000
_cell.length_c   1.000
_cell.angle_alpha   90.00
_cell.angle_beta   90.00
_cell.angle_gamma   90.00
#
_symmetry.space_group_name_H-M   'P 1'
#
loop_
_entity.id
_entity.type
_entity.pdbx_description
1 polymer ?
#
loop_
_entity_poly.entity_id
_entity_poly.type
_entity_poly.pdbx_seq_one_letter_code
_entity_poly.pdbx_strand_id
1 'polypeptide(L)'
;MVAGTERAQAAYPYYMQFTAADDQRFWFYNSMHFPEPMSAFDMVTAEAAYCALGSSTTRVHCIPTTLGIDYRIINGRVYIGGNAVTDPREIARRTGEFQQRAFYYYGNWERLYAQWREKMLALIRDAQSLPKLELPEFEPLSNVHSGRGIATNHALLDTYQRTLEGYFRMWHHHFEFLLLGYGAYMTFFAFCKKAFPEISDQTIARKGGAHAAGDHGGARDAGSRRARLAGRARDLARSLVQHQRRGRLLPLPPLLERRPVHALRGAPRLHRSGQGRGVAG
;
A
#
# COMPACT_ATOMS: atom_id res chain seq x y z
N MET A 1 -17.55 -15.50 10.52
CA MET A 1 -18.28 -14.21 10.66
C MET A 1 -18.80 -14.15 12.10
N VAL A 2 -18.86 -12.96 12.70
CA VAL A 2 -19.43 -12.82 14.06
C VAL A 2 -20.95 -12.77 13.95
N ALA A 3 -21.67 -13.54 14.77
CA ALA A 3 -23.14 -13.56 14.73
C ALA A 3 -23.72 -12.15 14.98
N GLY A 4 -24.69 -11.76 14.17
CA GLY A 4 -25.32 -10.43 14.22
C GLY A 4 -24.65 -9.35 13.36
N THR A 5 -23.55 -9.67 12.67
CA THR A 5 -22.84 -8.73 11.77
C THR A 5 -23.15 -8.93 10.28
N GLU A 6 -24.06 -9.85 9.94
CA GLU A 6 -24.30 -10.32 8.58
C GLU A 6 -24.77 -9.18 7.66
N ARG A 7 -25.64 -8.28 8.15
CA ARG A 7 -26.10 -7.13 7.36
C ARG A 7 -25.00 -6.11 7.09
N ALA A 8 -24.13 -5.86 8.08
CA ALA A 8 -22.99 -4.98 7.92
C ALA A 8 -21.95 -5.58 6.95
N GLN A 9 -21.73 -6.89 7.02
CA GLN A 9 -20.90 -7.60 6.06
C GLN A 9 -21.49 -7.52 4.65
N ALA A 10 -22.80 -7.72 4.48
CA ALA A 10 -23.46 -7.66 3.18
C ALA A 10 -23.44 -6.26 2.53
N ALA A 11 -23.16 -5.20 3.31
CA ALA A 11 -23.06 -3.84 2.80
C ALA A 11 -21.76 -3.58 2.00
N TYR A 12 -20.72 -4.40 2.16
CA TYR A 12 -19.51 -4.26 1.33
C TYR A 12 -19.78 -4.75 -0.11
N PRO A 13 -19.26 -4.04 -1.13
CA PRO A 13 -19.35 -4.46 -2.52
C PRO A 13 -18.88 -5.90 -2.77
N TYR A 14 -19.47 -6.55 -3.78
CA TYR A 14 -19.22 -7.97 -4.08
C TYR A 14 -17.72 -8.31 -4.27
N TYR A 15 -16.93 -7.40 -4.85
CA TYR A 15 -15.50 -7.61 -5.12
C TYR A 15 -14.62 -7.53 -3.86
N MET A 16 -15.18 -7.07 -2.73
CA MET A 16 -14.53 -7.06 -1.43
C MET A 16 -14.90 -8.29 -0.58
N GLN A 17 -15.83 -9.13 -1.03
CA GLN A 17 -16.31 -10.29 -0.31
C GLN A 17 -15.45 -11.52 -0.62
N PHE A 18 -15.22 -12.36 0.38
CA PHE A 18 -14.62 -13.66 0.12
C PHE A 18 -15.57 -14.53 -0.72
N THR A 19 -15.00 -15.16 -1.74
CA THR A 19 -15.66 -16.13 -2.62
C THR A 19 -15.00 -17.49 -2.48
N ALA A 20 -15.61 -18.56 -3.00
CA ALA A 20 -15.02 -19.90 -2.99
C ALA A 20 -13.65 -19.96 -3.70
N ALA A 21 -13.40 -19.08 -4.68
CA ALA A 21 -12.11 -19.01 -5.37
C ALA A 21 -10.98 -18.49 -4.44
N ASP A 22 -11.31 -17.70 -3.43
CA ASP A 22 -10.33 -17.10 -2.52
C ASP A 22 -9.72 -18.14 -1.56
N ASP A 23 -10.36 -19.30 -1.35
CA ASP A 23 -9.85 -20.41 -0.52
C ASP A 23 -8.56 -21.03 -1.09
N GLN A 24 -8.25 -20.80 -2.37
CA GLN A 24 -7.03 -21.30 -3.03
C GLN A 24 -5.81 -20.38 -2.81
N ARG A 25 -5.98 -19.29 -2.06
CA ARG A 25 -4.97 -18.24 -1.89
C ARG A 25 -4.67 -18.00 -0.42
N PHE A 26 -3.46 -17.51 -0.16
CA PHE A 26 -3.09 -17.07 1.17
C PHE A 26 -3.58 -15.64 1.41
N TRP A 27 -4.22 -15.44 2.57
CA TRP A 27 -4.74 -14.15 3.02
C TRP A 27 -4.24 -13.87 4.43
N PHE A 28 -3.86 -12.63 4.68
CA PHE A 28 -3.47 -12.20 6.03
C PHE A 28 -4.13 -10.89 6.39
N TYR A 29 -4.39 -10.72 7.69
CA TYR A 29 -4.98 -9.51 8.22
C TYR A 29 -3.98 -8.35 8.10
N ASN A 30 -4.37 -7.27 7.42
CA ASN A 30 -3.52 -6.12 7.19
C ASN A 30 -3.55 -5.12 8.37
N SER A 31 -3.29 -5.61 9.58
CA SER A 31 -3.33 -4.79 10.80
C SER A 31 -2.32 -3.64 10.81
N MET A 32 -1.23 -3.77 10.05
CA MET A 32 -0.20 -2.73 9.94
C MET A 32 -0.75 -1.43 9.36
N HIS A 33 -1.69 -1.52 8.40
CA HIS A 33 -2.26 -0.35 7.74
C HIS A 33 -3.70 -0.07 8.20
N PHE A 34 -4.46 -1.13 8.51
CA PHE A 34 -5.86 -1.06 8.91
C PHE A 34 -6.07 -1.89 10.19
N PRO A 35 -5.64 -1.40 11.37
CA PRO A 35 -5.68 -2.15 12.63
C PRO A 35 -7.10 -2.30 13.22
N GLU A 36 -8.03 -1.45 12.79
CA GLU A 36 -9.38 -1.38 13.30
C GLU A 36 -10.41 -1.80 12.24
N PRO A 37 -11.58 -2.31 12.64
CA PRO A 37 -12.69 -2.51 11.71
C PRO A 37 -13.10 -1.18 11.06
N MET A 38 -13.13 -1.15 9.73
CA MET A 38 -13.56 -0.01 8.94
C MET A 38 -14.98 -0.25 8.44
N SER A 39 -15.78 0.80 8.28
CA SER A 39 -17.10 0.71 7.66
C SER A 39 -17.01 0.62 6.13
N ALA A 40 -18.14 0.35 5.45
CA ALA A 40 -18.19 0.42 3.99
C ALA A 40 -17.82 1.81 3.45
N PHE A 41 -18.19 2.87 4.18
CA PHE A 41 -17.84 4.25 3.83
C PHE A 41 -16.33 4.50 3.95
N ASP A 42 -15.70 4.02 5.03
CA ASP A 42 -14.26 4.22 5.26
C ASP A 42 -13.38 3.39 4.31
N MET A 43 -13.95 2.37 3.67
CA MET A 43 -13.22 1.43 2.81
C MET A 43 -12.62 2.08 1.56
N VAL A 44 -13.12 3.27 1.18
CA VAL A 44 -12.53 4.12 0.14
C VAL A 44 -11.03 4.39 0.40
N THR A 45 -10.62 4.41 1.67
CA THR A 45 -9.23 4.63 2.08
C THR A 45 -8.30 3.50 1.61
N ALA A 46 -8.77 2.25 1.68
CA ALA A 46 -8.07 1.07 1.23
C ALA A 46 -8.13 0.91 -0.30
N GLU A 47 -9.30 1.16 -0.89
CA GLU A 47 -9.51 1.12 -2.34
C GLU A 47 -8.49 1.98 -3.10
N ALA A 48 -8.31 3.23 -2.68
CA ALA A 48 -7.39 4.16 -3.33
C ALA A 48 -5.96 3.60 -3.40
N ALA A 49 -5.50 3.00 -2.30
CA ALA A 49 -4.18 2.40 -2.22
C ALA A 49 -4.06 1.17 -3.14
N TYR A 50 -5.03 0.25 -3.09
CA TYR A 50 -4.94 -0.99 -3.87
C TYR A 50 -5.15 -0.77 -5.38
N CYS A 51 -5.98 0.20 -5.77
CA CYS A 51 -6.11 0.63 -7.17
C CYS A 51 -4.79 1.18 -7.72
N ALA A 52 -4.16 2.10 -6.98
CA ALA A 52 -2.88 2.67 -7.37
C ALA A 52 -1.74 1.65 -7.37
N LEU A 53 -1.71 0.75 -6.38
CA LEU A 53 -0.74 -0.34 -6.33
C LEU A 53 -0.90 -1.28 -7.52
N GLY A 54 -2.12 -1.74 -7.79
CA GLY A 54 -2.43 -2.67 -8.88
C GLY A 54 -2.05 -2.09 -10.24
N SER A 55 -2.41 -0.84 -10.52
CA SER A 55 -1.99 -0.18 -11.76
C SER A 55 -0.46 -0.04 -11.85
N SER A 56 0.20 0.30 -10.74
CA SER A 56 1.64 0.48 -10.70
C SER A 56 2.41 -0.82 -10.93
N THR A 57 1.98 -1.91 -10.32
CA THR A 57 2.61 -3.23 -10.49
C THR A 57 2.33 -3.82 -11.86
N THR A 58 1.10 -3.69 -12.36
CA THR A 58 0.68 -4.38 -13.59
C THR A 58 1.06 -3.64 -14.87
N ARG A 59 1.01 -2.30 -14.87
CA ARG A 59 1.07 -1.48 -16.10
C ARG A 59 2.16 -0.40 -16.08
N VAL A 60 2.37 0.27 -14.95
CA VAL A 60 3.33 1.41 -14.90
C VAL A 60 4.76 0.93 -14.81
N HIS A 61 5.06 0.08 -13.82
CA HIS A 61 6.40 -0.48 -13.63
C HIS A 61 6.51 -1.90 -14.18
N CYS A 62 5.40 -2.63 -14.32
CA CYS A 62 5.37 -4.01 -14.82
C CYS A 62 6.20 -4.98 -13.96
N ILE A 63 5.99 -5.00 -12.63
CA ILE A 63 6.76 -5.87 -11.72
C ILE A 63 6.69 -7.34 -12.20
N PRO A 64 7.82 -8.05 -12.35
CA PRO A 64 7.82 -9.33 -13.04
C PRO A 64 7.04 -10.45 -12.35
N THR A 65 7.06 -10.47 -11.02
CA THR A 65 6.60 -11.60 -10.19
C THR A 65 5.24 -11.37 -9.55
N THR A 66 4.61 -10.21 -9.74
CA THR A 66 3.33 -9.88 -9.11
C THR A 66 2.46 -8.95 -9.96
N LEU A 67 1.16 -9.19 -9.90
CA LEU A 67 0.11 -8.33 -10.46
C LEU A 67 -0.53 -7.43 -9.39
N GLY A 68 0.13 -7.27 -8.24
CA GLY A 68 -0.36 -6.47 -7.12
C GLY A 68 -0.98 -7.32 -6.01
N ILE A 69 -1.94 -6.73 -5.32
CA ILE A 69 -2.57 -7.28 -4.13
C ILE A 69 -4.07 -7.13 -4.28
N ASP A 70 -4.81 -8.19 -3.98
CA ASP A 70 -6.25 -8.11 -3.75
C ASP A 70 -6.54 -7.96 -2.27
N TYR A 71 -7.70 -7.40 -1.97
CA TYR A 71 -8.19 -7.28 -0.60
C TYR A 71 -9.60 -7.83 -0.47
N ARG A 72 -9.90 -8.30 0.74
CA ARG A 72 -11.20 -8.84 1.15
C ARG A 72 -11.52 -8.40 2.56
N ILE A 73 -12.80 -8.27 2.87
CA ILE A 73 -13.27 -7.76 4.15
C ILE A 73 -14.02 -8.85 4.90
N ILE A 74 -13.71 -9.03 6.19
CA ILE A 74 -14.53 -9.81 7.13
C ILE A 74 -14.70 -9.01 8.41
N ASN A 75 -15.94 -8.77 8.83
CA ASN A 75 -16.31 -8.00 10.02
C ASN A 75 -15.62 -6.61 10.05
N GLY A 76 -15.55 -5.94 8.91
CA GLY A 76 -14.87 -4.64 8.75
C GLY A 76 -13.33 -4.70 8.71
N ARG A 77 -12.71 -5.88 8.86
CA ARG A 77 -11.25 -6.01 8.83
C ARG A 77 -10.73 -6.29 7.43
N VAL A 78 -9.65 -5.61 7.05
CA VAL A 78 -9.00 -5.74 5.74
C VAL A 78 -8.02 -6.90 5.72
N TYR A 79 -8.29 -7.90 4.89
CA TYR A 79 -7.38 -8.99 4.57
C TYR A 79 -6.79 -8.77 3.19
N ILE A 80 -5.51 -9.08 3.01
CA ILE A 80 -4.84 -8.96 1.72
C ILE A 80 -4.20 -10.26 1.27
N GLY A 81 -4.17 -10.45 -0.05
CA GLY A 81 -3.58 -11.60 -0.72
C GLY A 81 -2.81 -11.14 -1.95
N GLY A 82 -1.58 -11.65 -2.12
CA GLY A 82 -0.76 -11.33 -3.29
C GLY A 82 -1.30 -12.00 -4.56
N ASN A 83 -1.15 -11.32 -5.70
CA ASN A 83 -1.41 -11.88 -7.04
C ASN A 83 -0.07 -12.24 -7.69
N ALA A 84 0.47 -13.42 -7.39
CA ALA A 84 1.77 -13.84 -7.92
C ALA A 84 1.67 -14.23 -9.40
N VAL A 85 2.70 -13.88 -10.18
CA VAL A 85 2.94 -14.43 -11.51
C VAL A 85 3.88 -15.61 -11.36
N THR A 86 3.45 -16.81 -11.78
CA THR A 86 4.21 -18.05 -11.61
C THR A 86 4.71 -18.67 -12.91
N ASP A 87 4.13 -18.31 -14.06
CA ASP A 87 4.60 -18.78 -15.37
C ASP A 87 5.97 -18.14 -15.70
N PRO A 88 7.04 -18.94 -15.87
CA PRO A 88 8.37 -18.44 -16.21
C PRO A 88 8.40 -17.61 -17.50
N ARG A 89 7.54 -17.93 -18.50
CA ARG A 89 7.49 -17.19 -19.77
C ARG A 89 6.94 -15.79 -19.57
N GLU A 90 5.86 -15.66 -18.80
CA GLU A 90 5.27 -14.36 -18.46
C GLU A 90 6.22 -13.53 -17.58
N ILE A 91 6.90 -14.15 -16.62
CA ILE A 91 7.93 -13.48 -15.80
C ILE A 91 9.05 -12.93 -16.70
N ALA A 92 9.55 -13.72 -17.66
CA ALA A 92 10.59 -13.29 -18.58
C ALA A 92 10.13 -12.10 -19.44
N ARG A 93 8.91 -12.18 -19.99
CA ARG A 93 8.30 -11.09 -20.78
C ARG A 93 8.17 -9.80 -19.96
N ARG A 94 7.62 -9.89 -18.75
CA ARG A 94 7.48 -8.75 -17.82
C ARG A 94 8.82 -8.19 -17.37
N THR A 95 9.83 -9.04 -17.21
CA THR A 95 11.19 -8.60 -16.88
C THR A 95 11.74 -7.65 -17.95
N GLY A 96 11.52 -7.94 -19.24
CA GLY A 96 11.89 -7.04 -20.32
C GLY A 96 11.19 -5.68 -20.24
N GLU A 97 9.89 -5.66 -19.93
CA GLU A 97 9.13 -4.42 -19.74
C GLU A 97 9.59 -3.63 -18.50
N PHE A 98 9.79 -4.33 -17.37
CA PHE A 98 10.25 -3.75 -16.11
C PHE A 98 11.62 -3.09 -16.28
N GLN A 99 12.58 -3.75 -16.92
CA GLN A 99 13.93 -3.23 -17.11
C GLN A 99 13.92 -1.90 -17.85
N GLN A 100 13.15 -1.79 -18.93
CA GLN A 100 13.04 -0.54 -19.70
C GLN A 100 12.52 0.63 -18.84
N ARG A 101 11.48 0.37 -18.05
CA ARG A 101 10.81 1.38 -17.20
C ARG A 101 11.65 1.74 -15.97
N ALA A 102 12.03 0.75 -15.19
CA ALA A 102 12.77 0.95 -13.95
C ALA A 102 14.13 1.59 -14.22
N PHE A 103 14.85 1.21 -15.28
CA PHE A 103 16.18 1.75 -15.53
C PHE A 103 16.12 3.17 -16.08
N TYR A 104 15.07 3.53 -16.81
CA TYR A 104 14.81 4.92 -17.14
C TYR A 104 14.63 5.75 -15.86
N TYR A 105 13.84 5.27 -14.89
CA TYR A 105 13.70 5.94 -13.60
C TYR A 105 15.02 6.04 -12.83
N TYR A 106 15.81 4.96 -12.74
CA TYR A 106 17.10 4.97 -12.05
C TYR A 106 18.11 5.92 -12.70
N GLY A 107 18.14 5.98 -14.03
CA GLY A 107 19.01 6.91 -14.78
C GLY A 107 18.62 8.37 -14.57
N ASN A 108 17.31 8.65 -14.45
CA ASN A 108 16.74 10.00 -14.34
C ASN A 108 16.28 10.37 -12.93
N TRP A 109 16.76 9.66 -11.90
CA TRP A 109 16.18 9.69 -10.55
C TRP A 109 16.04 11.10 -9.97
N GLU A 110 17.08 11.93 -10.04
CA GLU A 110 17.06 13.28 -9.45
C GLU A 110 15.95 14.16 -10.04
N ARG A 111 15.87 14.17 -11.37
CA ARG A 111 14.86 14.95 -12.09
C ARG A 111 13.46 14.45 -11.79
N LEU A 112 13.24 13.13 -11.90
CA LEU A 112 11.91 12.54 -11.69
C LEU A 112 11.47 12.66 -10.22
N TYR A 113 12.40 12.51 -9.27
CA TYR A 113 12.10 12.68 -7.84
C TYR A 113 11.77 14.14 -7.50
N ALA A 114 12.50 15.10 -8.06
CA ALA A 114 12.16 16.53 -7.91
C ALA A 114 10.76 16.81 -8.48
N GLN A 115 10.44 16.30 -9.66
CA GLN A 115 9.10 16.41 -10.25
C GLN A 115 8.03 15.77 -9.36
N TRP A 116 8.25 14.55 -8.86
CA TRP A 116 7.35 13.88 -7.93
C TRP A 116 7.12 14.69 -6.65
N ARG A 117 8.18 15.29 -6.08
CA ARG A 117 8.05 16.15 -4.90
C ARG A 117 7.14 17.34 -5.19
N GLU A 118 7.29 17.99 -6.34
CA GLU A 118 6.41 19.10 -6.72
C GLU A 118 4.96 18.65 -6.92
N LYS A 119 4.72 17.46 -7.51
CA LYS A 119 3.36 16.87 -7.60
C LYS A 119 2.74 16.66 -6.21
N MET A 120 3.49 16.10 -5.27
CA MET A 120 3.04 15.87 -3.89
C MET A 120 2.76 17.19 -3.16
N LEU A 121 3.64 18.18 -3.30
CA LEU A 121 3.44 19.51 -2.71
C LEU A 121 2.24 20.24 -3.32
N ALA A 122 1.96 20.04 -4.62
CA ALA A 122 0.75 20.55 -5.25
C ALA A 122 -0.51 19.94 -4.61
N LEU A 123 -0.57 18.60 -4.46
CA LEU A 123 -1.70 17.95 -3.79
C LEU A 123 -1.91 18.43 -2.36
N ILE A 124 -0.83 18.69 -1.61
CA ILE A 124 -0.92 19.25 -0.26
C ILE A 124 -1.53 20.66 -0.30
N ARG A 125 -1.07 21.53 -1.20
CA ARG A 125 -1.62 22.88 -1.36
C ARG A 125 -3.09 22.84 -1.79
N ASP A 126 -3.43 21.96 -2.73
CA ASP A 126 -4.79 21.80 -3.22
C ASP A 126 -5.72 21.37 -2.08
N ALA A 127 -5.31 20.38 -1.27
CA ALA A 127 -6.05 19.94 -0.09
C ALA A 127 -6.20 21.06 0.97
N GLN A 128 -5.14 21.84 1.23
CA GLN A 128 -5.18 22.96 2.16
C GLN A 128 -6.03 24.13 1.66
N SER A 129 -6.21 24.27 0.34
CA SER A 129 -7.04 25.30 -0.27
C SER A 129 -8.54 24.97 -0.30
N LEU A 130 -8.92 23.74 0.08
CA LEU A 130 -10.32 23.35 0.17
C LEU A 130 -11.05 24.26 1.17
N PRO A 131 -12.28 24.69 0.84
CA PRO A 131 -13.01 25.63 1.70
C PRO A 131 -13.31 24.98 3.05
N LYS A 132 -13.28 25.79 4.11
CA LYS A 132 -13.81 25.37 5.40
C LYS A 132 -15.30 25.08 5.24
N LEU A 133 -15.72 23.91 5.70
CA LEU A 133 -17.11 23.50 5.68
C LEU A 133 -17.81 24.03 6.94
N GLU A 134 -18.83 24.85 6.74
CA GLU A 134 -19.70 25.36 7.79
C GLU A 134 -21.15 25.09 7.38
N LEU A 135 -21.94 24.59 8.32
CA LEU A 135 -23.37 24.39 8.13
C LEU A 135 -24.11 25.43 8.97
N PRO A 136 -24.51 26.57 8.38
CA PRO A 136 -25.26 27.58 9.11
C PRO A 136 -26.68 27.09 9.43
N GLU A 137 -27.32 27.68 10.45
CA GLU A 137 -28.73 27.39 10.78
C GLU A 137 -29.67 27.76 9.62
N PHE A 138 -29.37 28.88 8.93
CA PHE A 138 -30.08 29.33 7.74
C PHE A 138 -29.09 29.71 6.63
N GLU A 139 -29.52 29.57 5.39
CA GLU A 139 -28.74 30.07 4.24
C GLU A 139 -28.57 31.60 4.32
N PRO A 140 -27.39 32.14 3.97
CA PRO A 140 -27.21 33.58 3.85
C PRO A 140 -28.29 34.21 2.96
N LEU A 141 -28.92 35.29 3.42
CA LEU A 141 -29.98 35.97 2.66
C LEU A 141 -29.53 36.38 1.25
N SER A 142 -28.24 36.64 1.04
CA SER A 142 -27.67 36.89 -0.29
C SER A 142 -27.83 35.72 -1.26
N ASN A 143 -27.75 34.46 -0.79
CA ASN A 143 -28.02 33.28 -1.62
C ASN A 143 -29.50 33.23 -2.04
N VAL A 144 -30.41 33.65 -1.17
CA VAL A 144 -31.86 33.69 -1.44
C VAL A 144 -32.19 34.81 -2.42
N HIS A 145 -31.74 36.03 -2.15
CA HIS A 145 -32.02 37.21 -2.98
C HIS A 145 -31.39 37.12 -4.38
N SER A 146 -30.27 36.41 -4.52
CA SER A 146 -29.67 36.13 -5.84
C SER A 146 -30.35 34.98 -6.59
N GLY A 147 -31.30 34.28 -5.97
CA GLY A 147 -31.96 33.13 -6.58
C GLY A 147 -31.00 31.95 -6.83
N ARG A 148 -29.96 31.78 -5.99
CA ARG A 148 -28.90 30.78 -6.20
C ARG A 148 -29.41 29.35 -6.37
N GLY A 149 -30.49 28.98 -5.66
CA GLY A 149 -31.16 27.68 -5.78
C GLY A 149 -30.37 26.47 -5.27
N ILE A 150 -29.14 26.65 -4.79
CA ILE A 150 -28.27 25.60 -4.24
C ILE A 150 -27.86 26.01 -2.83
N ALA A 151 -28.20 25.17 -1.86
CA ALA A 151 -27.87 25.37 -0.45
C ALA A 151 -26.43 24.94 -0.14
N THR A 152 -25.90 25.45 0.98
CA THR A 152 -24.51 25.29 1.43
C THR A 152 -24.16 23.82 1.72
N ASN A 153 -25.13 22.97 2.03
CA ASN A 153 -24.93 21.52 2.16
C ASN A 153 -24.36 20.86 0.89
N HIS A 154 -24.61 21.44 -0.30
CA HIS A 154 -24.02 20.92 -1.54
C HIS A 154 -22.50 21.09 -1.57
N ALA A 155 -21.96 22.14 -0.93
CA ALA A 155 -20.51 22.37 -0.88
C ALA A 155 -19.77 21.26 -0.11
N LEU A 156 -20.43 20.56 0.82
CA LEU A 156 -19.89 19.36 1.47
C LEU A 156 -19.64 18.25 0.44
N LEU A 157 -20.59 18.02 -0.47
CA LEU A 157 -20.47 16.99 -1.50
C LEU A 157 -19.32 17.32 -2.47
N ASP A 158 -19.26 18.56 -2.95
CA ASP A 158 -18.19 19.01 -3.85
C ASP A 158 -16.81 18.91 -3.19
N THR A 159 -16.70 19.35 -1.94
CA THR A 159 -15.44 19.30 -1.19
C THR A 159 -15.02 17.87 -0.91
N TYR A 160 -15.96 16.99 -0.55
CA TYR A 160 -15.69 15.57 -0.33
C TYR A 160 -15.20 14.89 -1.62
N GLN A 161 -15.85 15.13 -2.76
CA GLN A 161 -15.42 14.58 -4.05
C GLN A 161 -14.01 15.05 -4.43
N ARG A 162 -13.71 16.35 -4.28
CA ARG A 162 -12.35 16.89 -4.51
C ARG A 162 -11.32 16.30 -3.58
N THR A 163 -11.68 16.06 -2.32
CA THR A 163 -10.82 15.41 -1.33
C THR A 163 -10.49 13.98 -1.76
N LEU A 164 -11.49 13.20 -2.16
CA LEU A 164 -11.29 11.84 -2.65
C LEU A 164 -10.41 11.82 -3.90
N GLU A 165 -10.67 12.71 -4.86
CA GLU A 165 -9.87 12.83 -6.08
C GLU A 165 -8.38 13.02 -5.77
N GLY A 166 -8.06 14.01 -4.92
CA GLY A 166 -6.69 14.27 -4.49
C GLY A 166 -6.08 13.10 -3.71
N TYR A 167 -6.86 12.42 -2.88
CA TYR A 167 -6.44 11.24 -2.13
C TYR A 167 -6.09 10.05 -3.04
N PHE A 168 -6.89 9.79 -4.08
CA PHE A 168 -6.58 8.75 -5.08
C PHE A 168 -5.32 9.09 -5.87
N ARG A 169 -5.18 10.35 -6.37
CA ARG A 169 -3.96 10.78 -7.07
C ARG A 169 -2.71 10.66 -6.20
N MET A 170 -2.81 11.01 -4.91
CA MET A 170 -1.71 10.87 -3.97
C MET A 170 -1.21 9.43 -3.91
N TRP A 171 -2.09 8.42 -3.91
CA TRP A 171 -1.67 7.02 -3.90
C TRP A 171 -0.95 6.62 -5.20
N HIS A 172 -1.37 7.13 -6.36
CA HIS A 172 -0.63 6.93 -7.60
C HIS A 172 0.79 7.53 -7.52
N HIS A 173 0.94 8.73 -6.98
CA HIS A 173 2.26 9.32 -6.75
C HIS A 173 3.06 8.55 -5.68
N HIS A 174 2.41 8.03 -4.64
CA HIS A 174 3.06 7.22 -3.61
C HIS A 174 3.73 5.98 -4.23
N PHE A 175 3.00 5.24 -5.08
CA PHE A 175 3.53 4.03 -5.73
C PHE A 175 4.47 4.31 -6.92
N GLU A 176 4.50 5.53 -7.46
CA GLU A 176 5.45 5.95 -8.52
C GLU A 176 6.89 5.62 -8.12
N PHE A 177 7.27 5.90 -6.86
CA PHE A 177 8.63 5.66 -6.36
C PHE A 177 8.76 4.50 -5.37
N LEU A 178 7.73 4.17 -4.60
CA LEU A 178 7.82 3.13 -3.55
C LEU A 178 8.27 1.77 -4.11
N LEU A 179 7.65 1.32 -5.21
CA LEU A 179 7.91 0.00 -5.79
C LEU A 179 9.31 -0.12 -6.37
N LEU A 180 9.82 0.96 -6.97
CA LEU A 180 11.20 1.01 -7.46
C LEU A 180 12.20 0.99 -6.31
N GLY A 181 11.92 1.69 -5.22
CA GLY A 181 12.71 1.61 -3.99
C GLY A 181 12.79 0.18 -3.45
N TYR A 182 11.69 -0.57 -3.48
CA TYR A 182 11.67 -1.97 -3.07
C TYR A 182 12.51 -2.86 -4.00
N GLY A 183 12.42 -2.67 -5.32
CA GLY A 183 13.25 -3.39 -6.29
C GLY A 183 14.75 -3.12 -6.11
N ALA A 184 15.13 -1.86 -5.85
CA ALA A 184 16.51 -1.50 -5.53
C ALA A 184 16.99 -2.14 -4.22
N TYR A 185 16.14 -2.16 -3.20
CA TYR A 185 16.43 -2.82 -1.93
C TYR A 185 16.62 -4.33 -2.09
N MET A 186 15.78 -5.02 -2.88
CA MET A 186 15.96 -6.44 -3.17
C MET A 186 17.26 -6.74 -3.92
N THR A 187 17.64 -5.86 -4.85
CA THR A 187 18.94 -5.98 -5.55
C THR A 187 20.11 -5.82 -4.57
N PHE A 188 20.03 -4.83 -3.68
CA PHE A 188 21.01 -4.64 -2.61
C PHE A 188 21.06 -5.84 -1.66
N PHE A 189 19.91 -6.39 -1.28
CA PHE A 189 19.80 -7.55 -0.41
C PHE A 189 20.49 -8.77 -1.04
N ALA A 190 20.20 -9.06 -2.31
CA ALA A 190 20.83 -10.15 -3.04
C ALA A 190 22.35 -9.97 -3.17
N PHE A 191 22.81 -8.74 -3.41
CA PHE A 191 24.24 -8.42 -3.40
C PHE A 191 24.87 -8.71 -2.02
N CYS A 192 24.25 -8.24 -0.93
CA CYS A 192 24.75 -8.48 0.43
C CYS A 192 24.84 -9.96 0.76
N LYS A 193 23.81 -10.76 0.42
CA LYS A 193 23.84 -12.22 0.64
C LYS A 193 24.93 -12.92 -0.18
N LYS A 194 25.24 -12.42 -1.37
CA LYS A 194 26.30 -12.98 -2.21
C LYS A 194 27.70 -12.58 -1.72
N ALA A 195 27.87 -11.31 -1.35
CA ALA A 195 29.15 -10.76 -0.92
C ALA A 195 29.51 -11.17 0.53
N PHE A 196 28.50 -11.38 1.37
CA PHE A 196 28.64 -11.70 2.79
C PHE A 196 27.62 -12.78 3.18
N PRO A 197 27.84 -14.06 2.84
CA PRO A 197 26.86 -15.14 3.07
C PRO A 197 26.37 -15.27 4.52
N GLU A 198 27.27 -15.02 5.48
CA GLU A 198 27.04 -15.05 6.91
C GLU A 198 26.24 -13.86 7.47
N ILE A 199 25.99 -12.81 6.68
CA ILE A 199 25.18 -11.68 7.15
C ILE A 199 23.72 -12.12 7.35
N SER A 200 23.16 -11.81 8.52
CA SER A 200 21.77 -12.15 8.82
C SER A 200 20.80 -11.26 8.02
N ASP A 201 19.64 -11.82 7.67
CA ASP A 201 18.58 -11.10 6.96
C ASP A 201 18.11 -9.89 7.76
N GLN A 202 18.04 -10.02 9.09
CA GLN A 202 17.70 -8.91 10.01
C GLN A 202 18.75 -7.79 9.99
N THR A 203 20.04 -8.11 9.81
CA THR A 203 21.12 -7.12 9.68
C THR A 203 21.00 -6.34 8.38
N ILE A 204 20.72 -7.02 7.26
CA ILE A 204 20.46 -6.35 5.98
C ILE A 204 19.19 -5.49 6.06
N ALA A 205 18.12 -6.06 6.65
CA ALA A 205 16.84 -5.38 6.83
C ALA A 205 16.89 -4.21 7.80
N ARG A 206 17.76 -4.18 8.82
CA ARG A 206 17.98 -2.97 9.62
C ARG A 206 18.73 -1.90 8.83
N LYS A 207 19.69 -2.29 7.99
CA LYS A 207 20.42 -1.35 7.14
C LYS A 207 19.55 -0.74 6.03
N GLY A 208 18.57 -1.47 5.50
CA GLY A 208 17.60 -0.96 4.51
C GLY A 208 16.25 -0.49 5.06
N GLY A 209 15.81 -1.04 6.19
CA GLY A 209 14.47 -0.89 6.78
C GLY A 209 14.36 0.07 7.97
N ALA A 210 15.47 0.45 8.61
CA ALA A 210 15.50 1.61 9.52
C ALA A 210 15.27 2.96 8.80
N HIS A 211 14.90 2.92 7.52
CA HIS A 211 14.52 4.07 6.69
C HIS A 211 13.07 4.03 6.21
N ALA A 212 12.34 2.92 6.39
CA ALA A 212 10.94 2.78 5.97
C ALA A 212 9.94 2.93 7.14
N ALA A 213 10.32 2.52 8.36
CA ALA A 213 9.57 2.85 9.56
C ALA A 213 10.08 4.19 10.12
N GLY A 214 9.20 5.18 10.21
CA GLY A 214 9.53 6.48 10.79
C GLY A 214 9.95 6.33 12.25
N ASP A 215 11.21 6.65 12.53
CA ASP A 215 11.62 6.98 13.89
C ASP A 215 11.11 8.40 14.18
N HIS A 216 10.26 8.52 15.19
CA HIS A 216 9.67 9.79 15.64
C HIS A 216 10.75 10.62 16.34
N GLY A 217 11.63 11.26 15.57
CA GLY A 217 12.67 12.14 16.09
C GLY A 217 13.25 13.08 15.04
N GLY A 218 12.92 14.37 15.13
CA GLY A 218 13.71 15.48 14.56
C GLY A 218 13.70 15.65 13.03
N ALA A 219 12.66 16.30 12.51
CA ALA A 219 12.41 16.53 11.07
C ALA A 219 13.46 17.37 10.29
N ARG A 220 14.53 17.89 10.91
CA ARG A 220 15.51 18.76 10.24
C ARG A 220 16.83 18.09 9.82
N ASP A 221 17.28 17.01 10.49
CA ASP A 221 18.52 16.28 10.11
C ASP A 221 18.24 15.05 9.21
N ALA A 222 17.01 14.54 9.22
CA ALA A 222 16.60 13.36 8.45
C ALA A 222 16.63 13.57 6.93
N GLY A 223 16.36 14.79 6.44
CA GLY A 223 16.36 15.10 5.00
C GLY A 223 17.76 15.02 4.37
N SER A 224 18.79 15.45 5.10
CA SER A 224 20.17 15.50 4.60
C SER A 224 20.81 14.10 4.55
N ARG A 225 20.47 13.22 5.50
CA ARG A 225 20.94 11.82 5.52
C ARG A 225 20.20 10.91 4.53
N ARG A 226 18.87 11.09 4.37
CA ARG A 226 18.08 10.38 3.34
C ARG A 226 18.56 10.70 1.92
N ALA A 227 18.88 11.96 1.63
CA ALA A 227 19.43 12.37 0.33
C ALA A 227 20.82 11.75 0.05
N ARG A 228 21.71 11.70 1.06
CA ARG A 228 23.04 11.07 0.93
C ARG A 228 22.98 9.56 0.71
N LEU A 229 22.05 8.85 1.37
CA LEU A 229 21.90 7.40 1.22
C LEU A 229 21.13 7.00 -0.05
N ALA A 230 20.13 7.77 -0.46
CA ALA A 230 19.56 7.66 -1.80
C ALA A 230 20.64 7.89 -2.88
N GLY A 231 21.58 8.82 -2.63
CA GLY A 231 22.76 9.01 -3.45
C GLY A 231 23.64 7.76 -3.56
N ARG A 232 23.97 7.12 -2.44
CA ARG A 232 24.78 5.89 -2.43
C ARG A 232 24.07 4.68 -3.05
N ALA A 233 22.77 4.50 -2.80
CA ALA A 233 21.97 3.45 -3.43
C ALA A 233 21.85 3.67 -4.95
N ARG A 234 21.76 4.94 -5.38
CA ARG A 234 21.80 5.34 -6.80
C ARG A 234 23.16 5.11 -7.43
N ASP A 235 24.26 5.38 -6.73
CA ASP A 235 25.62 5.13 -7.25
C ASP A 235 25.87 3.63 -7.38
N LEU A 236 25.36 2.83 -6.43
CA LEU A 236 25.37 1.37 -6.51
C LEU A 236 24.48 0.87 -7.66
N ALA A 237 23.28 1.41 -7.83
CA ALA A 237 22.39 1.07 -8.94
C ALA A 237 22.98 1.46 -10.31
N ARG A 238 23.64 2.62 -10.43
CA ARG A 238 24.37 3.05 -11.63
C ARG A 238 25.55 2.14 -11.92
N SER A 239 26.31 1.76 -10.90
CA SER A 239 27.41 0.79 -11.01
C SER A 239 26.90 -0.59 -11.46
N LEU A 240 25.75 -1.04 -10.92
CA LEU A 240 25.09 -2.29 -11.32
C LEU A 240 24.54 -2.24 -12.75
N VAL A 241 23.98 -1.11 -13.20
CA VAL A 241 23.56 -0.90 -14.59
C VAL A 241 24.76 -0.93 -15.53
N GLN A 242 25.89 -0.34 -15.14
CA GLN A 242 27.15 -0.43 -15.88
C GLN A 242 27.70 -1.86 -15.90
N HIS A 243 27.56 -2.62 -14.81
CA HIS A 243 27.97 -4.02 -14.72
C HIS A 243 27.05 -4.97 -15.52
N GLN A 244 25.74 -4.68 -15.60
CA GLN A 244 24.78 -5.46 -16.38
C GLN A 244 24.91 -5.23 -17.89
N ARG A 245 25.34 -4.03 -18.34
CA ARG A 245 25.77 -3.79 -19.73
C ARG A 245 26.95 -4.69 -20.17
N ARG A 246 27.68 -5.29 -19.21
CA ARG A 246 28.77 -6.26 -19.47
C ARG A 246 28.30 -7.73 -19.47
N GLY A 247 26.99 -8.01 -19.57
CA GLY A 247 26.48 -9.30 -20.05
C GLY A 247 26.30 -10.42 -19.02
N ARG A 248 26.10 -10.14 -17.72
CA ARG A 248 25.67 -11.17 -16.75
C ARG A 248 24.38 -10.78 -16.05
N LEU A 249 23.26 -11.33 -16.52
CA LEU A 249 21.95 -11.30 -15.87
C LEU A 249 21.98 -12.20 -14.61
N LEU A 250 21.56 -11.67 -13.47
CA LEU A 250 21.27 -12.45 -12.26
C LEU A 250 19.76 -12.69 -12.17
N PRO A 251 19.29 -13.94 -12.03
CA PRO A 251 17.88 -14.22 -11.82
C PRO A 251 17.41 -13.75 -10.44
N LEU A 252 16.19 -13.23 -10.36
CA LEU A 252 15.52 -12.88 -9.10
C LEU A 252 15.05 -14.17 -8.39
N PRO A 253 15.26 -14.31 -7.07
CA PRO A 253 14.79 -15.48 -6.32
C PRO A 253 13.25 -15.46 -6.14
N PRO A 254 12.61 -16.64 -6.04
CA PRO A 254 11.17 -16.74 -5.81
C PRO A 254 10.80 -16.28 -4.38
N LEU A 255 9.70 -15.52 -4.28
CA LEU A 255 9.18 -14.96 -3.04
C LEU A 255 8.12 -15.90 -2.45
N LEU A 256 8.29 -16.25 -1.17
CA LEU A 256 7.32 -16.83 -0.21
C LEU A 256 7.20 -18.36 -0.10
N GLU A 257 7.50 -18.86 1.11
CA GLU A 257 7.06 -20.15 1.64
C GLU A 257 5.57 -20.10 2.05
N ARG A 258 4.82 -21.15 1.74
CA ARG A 258 3.36 -21.24 1.94
C ARG A 258 3.03 -21.80 3.34
N ARG A 259 2.04 -21.23 4.04
CA ARG A 259 1.32 -21.89 5.15
C ARG A 259 -0.21 -21.83 4.93
N PRO A 260 -0.97 -22.91 5.16
CA PRO A 260 -2.39 -23.01 4.78
C PRO A 260 -3.39 -22.34 5.76
N VAL A 261 -4.59 -22.03 5.23
CA VAL A 261 -5.64 -21.14 5.77
C VAL A 261 -6.56 -21.78 6.84
N HIS A 262 -6.44 -23.07 7.16
CA HIS A 262 -7.36 -23.75 8.09
C HIS A 262 -7.35 -23.21 9.54
N ALA A 263 -6.45 -22.28 9.89
CA ALA A 263 -6.37 -21.67 11.22
C ALA A 263 -7.36 -20.51 11.48
N LEU A 264 -8.05 -19.98 10.46
CA LEU A 264 -8.87 -18.76 10.62
C LEU A 264 -10.37 -19.00 10.87
N ARG A 265 -10.83 -20.25 10.92
CA ARG A 265 -12.26 -20.60 11.17
C ARG A 265 -12.55 -21.24 12.54
N GLY A 266 -11.57 -21.33 13.44
CA GLY A 266 -11.78 -21.88 14.79
C GLY A 266 -12.09 -20.79 15.81
N ALA A 267 -13.34 -20.66 16.26
CA ALA A 267 -13.64 -19.96 17.50
C ALA A 267 -13.01 -20.72 18.69
N PRO A 268 -12.37 -20.05 19.66
CA PRO A 268 -11.91 -20.74 20.86
C PRO A 268 -13.12 -21.13 21.70
N ARG A 269 -13.31 -22.44 21.91
CA ARG A 269 -14.19 -22.95 22.97
C ARG A 269 -13.63 -22.44 24.29
N LEU A 270 -14.42 -21.63 25.00
CA LEU A 270 -14.14 -21.20 26.36
C LEU A 270 -13.95 -22.44 27.26
N HIS A 271 -12.73 -22.65 27.72
CA HIS A 271 -12.44 -23.54 28.84
C HIS A 271 -13.11 -22.96 30.10
N ARG A 272 -14.20 -23.58 30.56
CA ARG A 272 -14.64 -23.47 31.95
C ARG A 272 -13.85 -24.49 32.78
N SER A 273 -12.92 -24.00 33.57
CA SER A 273 -12.37 -24.66 34.77
C SER A 273 -12.53 -23.66 35.90
N GLY A 274 -13.11 -23.93 37.06
CA GLY A 274 -13.72 -25.13 37.62
C GLY A 274 -14.18 -24.80 39.04
N GLN A 275 -14.64 -25.84 39.73
CA GLN A 275 -14.96 -25.93 41.16
C GLN A 275 -16.38 -25.50 41.59
N GLY A 276 -17.16 -26.53 41.92
CA GLY A 276 -18.45 -26.43 42.57
C GLY A 276 -18.37 -26.47 44.10
N ARG A 277 -19.55 -26.28 44.69
CA ARG A 277 -20.05 -26.55 46.05
C ARG A 277 -21.45 -25.91 46.04
N GLY A 278 -22.58 -26.49 46.41
CA GLY A 278 -22.97 -27.76 46.98
C GLY A 278 -24.42 -27.58 47.48
N VAL A 279 -25.13 -28.70 47.65
CA VAL A 279 -26.22 -28.92 48.61
C VAL A 279 -27.64 -28.39 48.29
N ALA A 280 -28.50 -29.36 47.98
CA ALA A 280 -29.86 -29.66 48.47
C ALA A 280 -30.91 -28.55 48.68
N GLY A 281 -32.14 -28.87 48.21
CA GLY A 281 -33.39 -28.17 48.47
C GLY A 281 -34.39 -28.45 47.36
#